data_AF-A0A015MF18-F1
#
_entry.id   AF-A0A015MF18-F1
#
_cell.length_a   1.000
_cell.length_b   1.000
_cell.length_c   1.000
_cell.angle_alpha   90.00
_cell.angle_beta   90.00
_cell.angle_gamma   90.00
#
_symmetry.space_group_name_H-M   'P 1'
#
loop_
_entity.id
_entity.type
_entity.pdbx_description
1 polymer ?
#
loop_
_entity_poly.entity_id
_entity_poly.type
_entity_poly.pdbx_seq_one_letter_code
_entity_poly.pdbx_strand_id
1 'polypeptide(L)' 'MFEDVHDFYKRWMDRLTENQLYIMEKMLKNGMVVDPQERQIIEYALSEQRWGGNPWRLDWEWNEWTQQE' A
#
# COMPACT_ATOMS: atom_id res chain seq x y z
N MET A 1 8.43 26.16 -1.93
CA MET A 1 9.22 24.94 -1.70
C MET A 1 8.46 24.02 -0.74
N PHE A 2 7.20 23.68 -1.09
CA PHE A 2 6.34 22.74 -0.35
C PHE A 2 5.97 21.54 -1.24
N GLU A 3 5.90 21.76 -2.55
CA GLU A 3 5.70 20.71 -3.56
C GLU A 3 6.75 19.60 -3.48
N ASP A 4 8.04 19.91 -3.27
CA ASP A 4 9.10 18.90 -3.19
C ASP A 4 8.94 17.91 -2.01
N VAL A 5 8.53 18.39 -0.84
CA VAL A 5 8.36 17.54 0.35
C VAL A 5 7.15 16.63 0.19
N HIS A 6 6.06 17.17 -0.37
CA HIS A 6 4.85 16.43 -0.62
C HIS A 6 5.03 15.37 -1.72
N ASP A 7 5.73 15.71 -2.82
CA ASP A 7 6.07 14.74 -3.87
C ASP A 7 7.02 13.66 -3.36
N PHE A 8 7.99 14.02 -2.51
CA PHE A 8 8.86 13.05 -1.86
C PHE A 8 8.06 12.07 -1.00
N TYR A 9 7.13 12.58 -0.19
CA TYR A 9 6.31 11.76 0.68
C TYR A 9 5.41 10.80 -0.12
N LYS A 10 4.74 11.29 -1.17
CA LYS A 10 3.92 10.44 -2.05
C LYS A 10 4.73 9.30 -2.66
N ARG A 11 5.89 9.62 -3.26
CA ARG A 11 6.79 8.60 -3.84
C ARG A 11 7.30 7.61 -2.80
N TRP A 12 7.52 8.06 -1.57
CA TRP A 12 7.94 7.18 -0.47
C TRP A 12 6.81 6.21 -0.08
N MET A 13 5.58 6.69 0.06
CA MET A 13 4.41 5.84 0.34
C MET A 13 4.11 4.85 -0.79
N ASP A 14 4.24 5.27 -2.04
CA ASP A 14 4.05 4.40 -3.20
C ASP A 14 5.07 3.24 -3.15
N ARG A 15 6.35 3.55 -2.92
CA ARG A 15 7.41 2.53 -2.77
C ARG A 15 7.18 1.61 -1.58
N LEU A 16 6.71 2.15 -0.46
CA LEU A 16 6.39 1.34 0.71
C LEU A 16 5.27 0.35 0.38
N THR A 17 4.22 0.82 -0.29
CA THR A 17 3.08 0.01 -0.73
C THR A 17 3.51 -1.09 -1.71
N GLU A 18 4.34 -0.76 -2.70
CA GLU A 18 4.88 -1.74 -3.65
C GLU A 18 5.70 -2.84 -2.95
N ASN A 19 6.56 -2.45 -2.00
CA ASN A 19 7.37 -3.41 -1.24
C ASN A 19 6.51 -4.34 -0.37
N GLN A 20 5.46 -3.81 0.27
CA GLN A 20 4.52 -4.61 1.06
C GLN A 20 3.80 -5.64 0.19
N LEU A 21 3.28 -5.23 -0.97
CA LEU A 21 2.61 -6.13 -1.91
C LEU A 21 3.55 -7.19 -2.46
N TYR A 22 4.80 -6.82 -2.77
CA TYR A 22 5.83 -7.77 -3.18
C TYR A 22 6.06 -8.85 -2.12
N ILE A 23 6.21 -8.46 -0.85
CA ILE A 23 6.40 -9.41 0.26
C ILE A 23 5.18 -10.33 0.39
N MET A 24 3.97 -9.78 0.35
CA MET A 24 2.73 -10.55 0.44
C MET A 24 2.57 -11.54 -0.73
N GLU A 25 2.93 -11.14 -1.94
CA GLU A 25 2.94 -12.05 -3.10
C GLU A 25 3.91 -13.22 -2.88
N LYS A 26 5.09 -12.95 -2.31
CA LYS A 26 6.07 -13.99 -1.97
C LYS A 26 5.58 -14.90 -0.85
N MET A 27 4.93 -14.34 0.17
CA MET A 27 4.31 -15.13 1.24
C MET A 27 3.26 -16.09 0.67
N LEU A 28 2.39 -15.61 -0.22
CA LEU A 28 1.36 -16.43 -0.85
C LEU A 28 1.98 -17.53 -1.72
N LYS A 29 2.97 -17.19 -2.57
CA LYS A 29 3.65 -18.15 -3.46
C LYS A 29 4.43 -19.22 -2.69
N ASN A 30 5.02 -18.87 -1.56
CA ASN A 30 5.82 -19.78 -0.75
C ASN A 30 4.98 -20.58 0.26
N GLY A 31 3.65 -20.42 0.26
CA GLY A 31 2.77 -21.12 1.21
C GLY A 31 2.97 -20.67 2.66
N MET A 32 3.45 -19.44 2.87
CA MET A 32 3.65 -18.87 4.22
C MET A 32 2.34 -18.33 4.82
N VAL A 33 1.30 -18.17 3.99
CA VAL A 33 -0.03 -17.74 4.41
C VAL A 33 -0.82 -18.96 4.86
N VAL A 34 -1.05 -19.06 6.17
CA VAL A 34 -1.69 -20.23 6.79
C VAL A 34 -3.20 -20.02 6.94
N ASP A 35 -3.62 -18.76 7.10
CA ASP A 35 -5.01 -18.42 7.37
C ASP A 35 -5.81 -18.08 6.10
N PRO A 36 -7.03 -18.62 5.93
CA PRO A 36 -7.86 -18.32 4.76
C PRO A 36 -8.25 -16.84 4.61
N GLN A 37 -8.43 -16.12 5.72
CA GLN A 37 -8.74 -14.68 5.70
C GLN A 37 -7.51 -13.87 5.29
N GLU A 38 -6.32 -14.21 5.81
CA GLU A 38 -5.05 -13.61 5.38
C GLU A 38 -4.84 -13.78 3.87
N ARG A 39 -5.11 -14.98 3.34
CA ARG A 39 -5.04 -15.26 1.91
C ARG A 39 -5.97 -14.39 1.09
N GLN A 40 -7.24 -14.27 1.50
CA GLN A 40 -8.22 -13.44 0.81
C GLN A 40 -7.81 -11.96 0.80
N ILE A 41 -7.27 -11.45 1.91
CA ILE A 41 -6.79 -10.06 2.00
C ILE A 41 -5.63 -9.82 1.05
N ILE A 42 -4.66 -10.75 0.99
CA ILE A 42 -3.51 -10.64 0.09
C ILE A 42 -3.94 -10.73 -1.37
N GLU A 43 -4.79 -11.70 -1.72
CA GLU A 43 -5.32 -11.86 -3.09
C GLU A 43 -6.12 -10.62 -3.52
N TYR A 44 -6.91 -10.04 -2.59
CA TYR A 44 -7.65 -8.80 -2.82
C TYR A 44 -6.71 -7.62 -3.09
N ALA A 45 -5.74 -7.37 -2.19
CA ALA A 45 -4.81 -6.24 -2.32
C ALA A 45 -3.96 -6.34 -3.60
N LEU A 46 -3.51 -7.54 -3.97
CA LEU A 46 -2.81 -7.79 -5.24
C LEU A 46 -3.70 -7.56 -6.46
N SER A 47 -5.00 -7.88 -6.36
CA SER A 47 -5.95 -7.63 -7.45
C SER A 47 -6.19 -6.14 -7.67
N GLU A 48 -6.40 -5.36 -6.62
CA GLU A 48 -6.58 -3.90 -6.68
C GLU A 48 -5.37 -3.23 -7.34
N GLN A 49 -4.14 -3.62 -6.96
CA GLN A 49 -2.92 -3.09 -7.56
C GLN A 49 -2.87 -3.33 -9.08
N ARG A 50 -3.28 -4.51 -9.56
CA ARG A 50 -3.27 -4.84 -11.01
C ARG A 50 -4.23 -3.98 -11.82
N TRP A 51 -5.31 -3.51 -11.20
CA TRP A 51 -6.28 -2.62 -11.84
C TRP A 51 -5.96 -1.14 -11.65
N GLY A 52 -4.82 -0.80 -11.02
CA GLY A 52 -4.46 0.57 -10.68
C GLY A 52 -5.29 1.16 -9.55
N GLY A 53 -5.97 0.32 -8.76
CA GLY A 53 -6.72 0.69 -7.57
C GLY A 53 -5.83 0.83 -6.34
N ASN A 54 -6.38 1.40 -5.27
CA ASN A 54 -5.70 1.53 -3.98
C ASN A 54 -5.80 0.20 -3.20
N PRO A 55 -4.70 -0.55 -3.05
CA PRO A 55 -4.69 -1.87 -2.40
C PRO A 55 -5.17 -1.82 -0.95
N TRP A 56 -5.00 -0.67 -0.30
CA TRP A 56 -5.33 -0.48 1.10
C TRP A 56 -6.68 0.21 1.32
N ARG A 57 -7.30 0.75 0.26
CA ARG A 57 -8.47 1.65 0.34
C ARG A 57 -8.33 2.73 1.41
N LEU A 58 -7.11 3.11 1.74
CA LEU A 58 -6.83 4.22 2.63
C LEU A 58 -6.83 5.45 1.72
N ASP A 59 -7.95 6.16 1.66
CA ASP A 59 -8.02 7.46 1.00
C ASP A 59 -7.24 8.46 1.86
N TRP A 60 -5.92 8.44 1.76
CA TRP A 60 -5.03 9.41 2.40
C TRP A 60 -5.14 10.73 1.64
N GLU A 61 -6.09 11.56 2.01
CA GLU A 61 -6.07 12.97 1.66
C GLU A 61 -5.12 13.71 2.62
N TRP A 62 -4.17 14.45 2.05
CA TRP A 62 -3.31 15.36 2.82
C TRP A 62 -4.12 16.60 3.20
N ASN A 63 -4.67 16.60 4.40
CA ASN A 63 -5.44 17.73 4.94
C ASN A 63 -4.48 18.66 5.70
N GLU A 64 -4.69 19.98 5.63
CA GLU A 64 -3.90 21.01 6.37
C GLU A 64 -3.77 20.73 7.89
N TRP A 65 -4.63 19.89 8.45
CA TRP A 65 -4.60 19.40 9.84
C TRP A 65 -3.40 18.50 10.19
N THR A 66 -2.68 17.96 9.21
CA THR A 66 -1.48 17.13 9.46
C THR A 66 -0.18 17.94 9.65
N GLN A 67 -0.25 19.28 9.58
CA GLN A 67 0.90 20.19 9.77
C GLN A 67 1.00 20.80 11.19
N GLN A 68 0.07 20.51 12.10
CA GLN A 68 0.14 21.00 13.48
C GLN A 68 0.69 19.92 14.43
N GLU A 69 1.98 19.62 14.32
CA GLU A 69 2.83 19.18 15.45
C GLU A 69 4.25 19.76 15.29
#